data_AF-D0EW85-F1
#
_entry.id   AF-D0EW85-F1
#
_cell.length_a   1.000
_cell.length_b   1.000
_cell.length_c   1.000
_cell.angle_alpha   90.00
_cell.angle_beta   90.00
_cell.angle_gamma   90.00
#
_symmetry.space_group_name_H-M   'P 1'
#
loop_
_entity.id
_entity.type
_entity.pdbx_description
1 polymer ?
#
loop_
_entity_poly.entity_id
_entity_poly.type
_entity_poly.pdbx_seq_one_letter_code
_entity_poly.pdbx_strand_id
1 'polypeptide(L)' 'EEYLRFDSDVGEFRAVNELGRLDAEYWNSRKEILDNRRAAV' A
#
# COMPACT_ATOMS: atom_id res chain seq x y z
N GLU A 1 16.19 -0.40 1.24
CA GLU A 1 15.39 0.67 0.62
C GLU A 1 13.93 0.38 0.87
N GLU A 2 13.12 1.40 1.19
CA GLU A 2 11.66 1.24 1.24
C GLU A 2 11.13 1.26 -0.19
N TYR A 3 10.53 0.16 -0.64
CA TYR A 3 9.95 0.04 -1.98
C TYR A 3 8.46 0.42 -2.01
N LEU A 4 7.80 0.44 -0.85
CA LEU A 4 6.36 0.60 -0.70
C LEU A 4 6.00 1.42 0.54
N ARG A 5 5.04 2.34 0.43
CA ARG A 5 4.48 3.11 1.56
C ARG A 5 2.96 3.06 1.57
N PHE A 6 2.33 3.16 2.74
CA PHE A 6 0.89 3.39 2.81
C PHE A 6 0.59 4.89 2.77
N ASP A 7 -0.25 5.31 1.84
CA ASP A 7 -0.72 6.68 1.69
C ASP A 7 -2.07 6.82 2.39
N SER A 8 -2.11 7.51 3.53
CA SER A 8 -3.32 7.65 4.35
C SER A 8 -4.38 8.56 3.72
N ASP A 9 -3.97 9.48 2.83
CA ASP A 9 -4.91 10.40 2.16
C ASP A 9 -5.71 9.65 1.08
N VAL A 10 -5.06 8.69 0.41
CA VAL A 10 -5.71 7.82 -0.59
C VAL A 10 -6.26 6.53 0.06
N GLY A 11 -5.70 6.13 1.19
CA GLY A 11 -6.02 4.88 1.87
C GLY A 11 -5.49 3.65 1.14
N GLU A 12 -4.35 3.74 0.47
CA GLU A 12 -3.78 2.67 -0.37
C GLU A 12 -2.24 2.61 -0.28
N PHE A 13 -1.66 1.47 -0.62
CA PHE A 13 -0.22 1.34 -0.76
C PHE A 13 0.25 1.97 -2.09
N ARG A 14 1.32 2.77 -2.02
CA ARG A 14 1.97 3.44 -3.16
C ARG A 14 3.42 2.97 -3.24
N ALA A 15 3.84 2.65 -4.45
CA ALA A 15 5.23 2.34 -4.76
C ALA A 15 6.09 3.60 -4.54
N VAL A 16 7.21 3.45 -3.81
CA VAL A 16 8.18 4.55 -3.60
C VAL A 16 9.10 4.69 -4.82
N ASN A 17 9.38 3.58 -5.49
CA ASN A 17 10.12 3.53 -6.75
C ASN A 17 9.47 2.51 -7.71
N GLU A 18 10.04 2.35 -8.90
CA GLU A 18 9.46 1.48 -9.93
C GLU A 18 9.41 0.00 -9.56
N LEU A 19 10.32 -0.47 -8.69
CA LEU A 19 10.37 -1.85 -8.23
C LEU A 19 9.19 -2.19 -7.32
N GLY A 20 8.68 -1.22 -6.57
CA GLY A 20 7.53 -1.40 -5.67
C GLY A 20 6.16 -1.41 -6.35
N ARG A 21 6.07 -1.24 -7.68
CA ARG A 21 4.76 -1.22 -8.38
C ARG A 21 4.01 -2.54 -8.23
N LEU A 22 4.71 -3.65 -8.43
CA LEU A 22 4.10 -4.98 -8.29
C LEU A 22 3.68 -5.26 -6.85
N ASP A 23 4.49 -4.84 -5.88
CA ASP A 23 4.11 -4.94 -4.47
C ASP A 23 2.88 -4.09 -4.17
N ALA A 24 2.81 -2.85 -4.65
CA ALA A 24 1.65 -1.98 -4.43
C ALA A 24 0.36 -2.60 -4.95
N GLU A 25 0.37 -3.15 -6.17
CA GLU A 25 -0.79 -3.85 -6.73
C GLU A 25 -1.15 -5.08 -5.91
N TYR A 26 -0.16 -5.87 -5.51
CA TYR A 26 -0.36 -7.06 -4.69
C TYR A 26 -1.00 -6.74 -3.34
N TRP A 27 -0.46 -5.75 -2.62
CA TRP A 27 -0.99 -5.33 -1.32
C TRP A 27 -2.36 -4.65 -1.45
N ASN A 28 -2.59 -3.86 -2.51
CA ASN A 28 -3.88 -3.23 -2.77
C ASN A 28 -4.97 -4.21 -3.26
N SER A 29 -4.59 -5.41 -3.71
CA SER A 29 -5.57 -6.46 -4.04
C SER A 29 -6.15 -7.14 -2.79
N ARG A 30 -5.51 -6.98 -1.63
CA ARG A 30 -5.86 -7.68 -0.38
C ARG A 30 -6.72 -6.81 0.52
N LYS A 31 -8.04 -6.92 0.36
CA LYS A 31 -9.03 -6.14 1.13
C LYS A 31 -8.81 -6.14 2.63
N GLU A 32 -8.60 -7.31 3.24
CA GLU A 32 -8.43 -7.41 4.70
C GLU A 32 -7.24 -6.57 5.20
N ILE A 33 -6.14 -6.56 4.44
CA ILE A 33 -4.93 -5.82 4.83
C ILE A 33 -5.12 -4.32 4.62
N LEU A 34 -5.73 -3.93 3.50
CA LEU A 34 -6.10 -2.55 3.21
C LEU A 34 -7.02 -1.98 4.29
N ASP A 35 -8.08 -2.71 4.64
CA ASP A 35 -9.07 -2.26 5.62
C ASP A 35 -8.46 -2.18 7.03
N ASN A 36 -7.63 -3.15 7.42
CA ASN A 36 -6.87 -3.08 8.67
C ASN A 36 -5.93 -1.86 8.71
N ARG A 37 -5.26 -1.54 7.59
CA ARG A 37 -4.32 -0.41 7.54
C ARG A 37 -5.04 0.93 7.55
N ARG A 38 -6.21 1.03 6.89
CA ARG A 38 -7.10 2.20 6.90
C ARG A 38 -7.68 2.47 8.29
N ALA A 39 -8.00 1.42 9.05
CA ALA A 39 -8.52 1.56 10.41
C ALA A 39 -7.44 1.99 11.43
N ALA A 40 -6.16 1.88 11.07
CA ALA A 40 -5.04 2.19 11.94
C ALA A 40 -4.49 3.62 11.80
N VAL A 41 -5.14 4.48 11.02
CA VAL A 41 -4.72 5.88 10.75
C VAL A 41 -5.79 6.89 11.10
#